data_AF-A0A5R1NV54-F1
#
_entry.id   AF-A0A5R1NV54-F1
#
_cell.length_a   1.000
_cell.length_b   1.000
_cell.length_c   1.000
_cell.angle_alpha   90.00
_cell.angle_beta   90.00
_cell.angle_gamma   90.00
#
_symmetry.space_group_name_H-M   'P 1'
#
loop_
_entity.id
_entity.type
_entity.pdbx_description
1 polymer ?
#
loop_
_entity_poly.entity_id
_entity_poly.type
_entity_poly.pdbx_seq_one_letter_code
_entity_poly.pdbx_strand_id
1 'polypeptide(L)'
;MTKPQSVGPYVKVTKRGWPEWVAVIDAMGGRELPHPDIVPLVQHEIAHLELKNHGWWAQGITIAYEQHIGRRTARPSLLSR
;
A
#
# COMPACT_ATOMS: atom_id res chain seq x y z
N MET A 1 12.36 11.50 -11.05
CA MET A 1 12.18 10.10 -10.58
C MET A 1 10.99 10.06 -9.63
N THR A 2 9.98 9.23 -9.87
CA THR A 2 9.02 8.92 -8.79
C THR A 2 9.66 7.83 -7.95
N LYS A 3 10.01 8.14 -6.71
CA LYS A 3 10.61 7.17 -5.78
C LYS A 3 9.56 6.10 -5.43
N PRO A 4 9.97 4.85 -5.14
CA PRO A 4 9.09 3.86 -4.53
C PRO A 4 8.40 4.46 -3.30
N GLN A 5 7.18 4.01 -2.99
CA GLN A 5 6.50 4.43 -1.78
C GLN A 5 7.35 4.06 -0.57
N SER A 6 7.55 5.02 0.34
CA SER A 6 8.21 4.75 1.61
C SER A 6 7.21 4.08 2.54
N VAL A 7 7.56 2.91 3.08
CA VAL A 7 6.68 2.15 3.98
C VAL A 7 6.72 2.65 5.43
N GLY A 8 7.73 3.45 5.79
CA GLY A 8 7.95 3.96 7.15
C GLY A 8 6.75 4.72 7.74
N PRO A 9 6.13 5.66 7.01
CA PRO A 9 4.91 6.34 7.46
C PRO A 9 3.76 5.38 7.77
N TYR A 10 3.56 4.33 6.97
CA TYR A 10 2.50 3.33 7.19
C TYR A 10 2.75 2.54 8.47
N VAL A 11 3.98 2.09 8.70
CA VAL A 11 4.35 1.38 9.94
C VAL A 11 4.14 2.29 11.15
N LYS A 12 4.56 3.56 11.06
CA LYS A 12 4.46 4.51 12.17
C LYS A 12 3.01 4.80 12.56
N VAL A 13 2.13 4.98 11.56
CA VAL A 13 0.75 5.42 11.76
C VAL A 13 -0.17 4.25 12.14
N THR A 14 0.04 3.08 11.53
CA THR A 14 -0.79 1.89 11.78
C THR A 14 -0.34 1.05 12.98
N LYS A 15 0.89 1.28 13.47
CA LYS A 15 1.55 0.44 14.47
C LYS A 15 1.71 -1.02 14.05
N ARG A 16 1.45 -1.33 12.78
CA ARG A 16 1.61 -2.64 12.14
C ARG A 16 2.90 -2.66 11.32
N GLY A 17 3.70 -3.70 11.49
CA GLY A 17 4.96 -3.87 10.76
C GLY A 17 4.72 -4.04 9.26
N TRP A 18 5.70 -3.67 8.41
CA TRP A 18 5.55 -3.87 6.97
C TRP A 18 5.39 -5.34 6.54
N PRO A 19 6.17 -6.31 7.08
CA PRO A 19 5.95 -7.72 6.76
C PRO A 19 4.56 -8.22 7.16
N GLU A 20 4.00 -7.70 8.26
CA GLU A 20 2.64 -8.02 8.69
C GLU A 20 1.60 -7.45 7.74
N TRP A 21 1.78 -6.22 7.24
CA TRP A 21 0.93 -5.66 6.18
C TRP A 21 0.93 -6.52 4.92
N VAL A 22 2.11 -6.98 4.49
CA VAL A 22 2.21 -7.89 3.33
C VAL A 22 1.45 -9.18 3.59
N ALA A 23 1.64 -9.80 4.76
CA ALA A 23 0.95 -11.03 5.13
C ALA A 23 -0.58 -10.88 5.21
N VAL A 24 -1.07 -9.75 5.76
CA VAL A 24 -2.51 -9.46 5.84
C VAL A 24 -3.11 -9.31 4.44
N ILE A 25 -2.47 -8.53 3.56
CA ILE A 25 -2.97 -8.32 2.20
C ILE A 25 -2.87 -9.61 1.38
N ASP A 26 -1.82 -10.42 1.56
CA ASP A 26 -1.69 -11.75 0.97
C ASP A 26 -2.85 -12.67 1.40
N ALA A 27 -3.17 -12.71 2.70
CA ALA A 27 -4.22 -13.55 3.26
C ALA A 27 -5.62 -13.19 2.76
N MET A 28 -5.83 -11.93 2.37
CA MET A 28 -7.07 -11.46 1.74
C MET A 28 -7.12 -11.68 0.23
N GLY A 29 -6.12 -12.34 -0.36
CA GLY A 29 -6.06 -12.59 -1.81
C GLY A 29 -5.48 -11.43 -2.62
N GLY A 30 -4.80 -10.48 -1.99
CA GLY A 30 -4.23 -9.31 -2.69
C GLY A 30 -3.20 -9.65 -3.77
N ARG A 31 -2.68 -10.88 -3.78
CA ARG A 31 -1.87 -11.41 -4.89
C ARG A 31 -2.65 -11.70 -6.14
N GLU A 32 -3.97 -11.63 -6.15
CA GLU A 32 -4.81 -11.89 -7.34
C GLU A 32 -5.76 -10.73 -7.61
N LEU A 33 -6.22 -10.07 -6.55
CA LEU A 33 -7.12 -8.92 -6.63
C LEU A 33 -6.50 -7.73 -7.39
N PRO A 34 -7.32 -6.98 -8.15
CA PRO A 34 -6.92 -5.71 -8.74
C PRO A 34 -6.91 -4.60 -7.67
N HIS A 35 -6.17 -3.52 -7.94
CA HIS A 35 -6.06 -2.34 -7.06
C HIS A 35 -7.36 -1.89 -6.38
N PRO A 36 -8.47 -1.61 -7.12
CA PRO A 36 -9.70 -1.09 -6.53
C PRO A 36 -10.36 -2.05 -5.53
N ASP A 37 -10.03 -3.35 -5.59
CA ASP A 37 -10.59 -4.36 -4.69
C ASP A 37 -9.74 -4.52 -3.42
N ILE A 38 -8.43 -4.21 -3.48
CA ILE A 38 -7.54 -4.23 -2.31
C ILE A 38 -7.75 -3.01 -1.41
N VAL A 39 -7.94 -1.82 -2.00
CA VAL A 39 -8.11 -0.56 -1.25
C VAL A 39 -9.20 -0.63 -0.17
N PRO A 40 -10.44 -1.06 -0.44
CA PRO A 40 -11.49 -1.11 0.59
C PRO A 40 -11.16 -2.11 1.71
N LEU A 41 -10.47 -3.22 1.41
CA LEU A 41 -10.04 -4.20 2.42
C LEU A 41 -9.00 -3.58 3.36
N VAL A 42 -8.00 -2.90 2.80
CA VAL A 42 -7.00 -2.17 3.60
C VAL A 42 -7.64 -1.02 4.38
N GLN A 43 -8.61 -0.32 3.79
CA GLN A 43 -9.34 0.74 4.47
C GLN A 43 -10.12 0.20 5.68
N HIS A 44 -10.75 -0.96 5.55
CA HIS A 44 -11.43 -1.65 6.65
C HIS A 44 -10.43 -2.04 7.76
N GLU A 45 -9.26 -2.59 7.39
CA GLU A 45 -8.20 -2.94 8.35
C GLU A 45 -7.72 -1.76 9.20
N ILE A 46 -7.73 -0.54 8.66
CA ILE A 46 -7.32 0.68 9.40
C ILE A 46 -8.50 1.49 9.94
N ALA A 47 -9.75 1.06 9.75
CA ALA A 47 -10.94 1.84 10.11
C ALA A 47 -11.03 2.10 11.62
N HIS A 48 -10.50 1.18 12.43
CA HIS A 48 -10.42 1.31 13.89
C HIS A 48 -9.39 2.35 14.36
N LEU A 49 -8.49 2.80 13.47
CA LEU A 49 -7.54 3.85 13.77
C LEU A 49 -8.21 5.21 13.50
N GLU A 50 -8.11 6.15 14.44
CA GLU A 50 -8.66 7.52 14.29
C GLU A 50 -7.80 8.38 13.34
N LEU A 51 -7.59 7.89 12.12
CA LEU A 51 -6.79 8.57 11.09
C LEU A 51 -7.66 9.56 10.32
N LYS A 52 -7.12 10.75 10.07
CA LYS A 52 -7.68 11.60 9.02
C LYS A 52 -7.36 10.98 7.67
N ASN A 53 -8.34 10.94 6.77
CA ASN A 53 -8.23 10.47 5.39
C ASN A 53 -7.88 8.97 5.24
N HIS A 54 -8.66 8.06 5.85
CA HIS A 54 -8.45 6.60 5.73
C HIS A 54 -8.26 6.13 4.29
N GLY A 55 -9.07 6.63 3.35
CA GLY A 55 -8.96 6.24 1.94
C GLY A 55 -7.60 6.57 1.31
N TRP A 56 -6.98 7.70 1.71
CA TRP A 56 -5.65 8.07 1.22
C TRP A 56 -4.56 7.13 1.77
N TRP A 57 -4.64 6.80 3.06
CA TRP A 57 -3.73 5.83 3.68
C TRP A 57 -3.86 4.43 3.06
N ALA A 58 -5.09 3.98 2.83
CA ALA A 58 -5.37 2.68 2.23
C ALA A 58 -4.82 2.57 0.80
N GLN A 59 -4.98 3.62 -0.02
CA GLN A 59 -4.37 3.68 -1.35
C GLN A 59 -2.83 3.61 -1.28
N GLY A 60 -2.22 4.37 -0.36
CA GLY A 60 -0.77 4.38 -0.18
C GLY A 60 -0.21 3.00 0.20
N ILE A 61 -0.81 2.34 1.18
CA ILE A 61 -0.45 0.98 1.60
C ILE A 61 -0.61 0.00 0.44
N THR A 62 -1.73 0.09 -0.29
CA THR A 62 -1.99 -0.77 -1.46
C THR A 62 -0.94 -0.58 -2.56
N ILE A 63 -0.59 0.67 -2.88
CA ILE A 63 0.48 0.97 -3.88
C ILE A 63 1.82 0.40 -3.43
N ALA A 64 2.18 0.56 -2.16
CA ALA A 64 3.43 0.03 -1.62
C ALA A 64 3.45 -1.50 -1.66
N TYR A 65 2.32 -2.15 -1.41
CA TYR A 65 2.18 -3.60 -1.52
C TYR A 65 2.32 -4.07 -2.98
N GLU A 66 1.63 -3.43 -3.93
CA GLU A 66 1.74 -3.73 -5.36
C GLU A 66 3.17 -3.58 -5.88
N GLN A 67 3.90 -2.57 -5.39
CA GLN A 67 5.32 -2.37 -5.67
C GLN A 67 6.17 -3.49 -5.05
N HIS A 68 5.87 -3.90 -3.81
CA HIS A 68 6.56 -4.98 -3.11
C HIS A 68 6.45 -6.32 -3.84
N ILE A 69 5.28 -6.66 -4.38
CA ILE A 69 5.06 -7.91 -5.14
C ILE A 69 5.38 -7.77 -6.65
N GLY A 70 5.93 -6.63 -7.07
CA GLY A 70 6.36 -6.40 -8.45
C GLY A 70 5.24 -6.17 -9.47
N ARG A 71 3.97 -6.00 -9.04
CA ARG A 71 2.84 -5.69 -9.94
C ARG A 71 2.83 -4.25 -10.41
N ARG A 72 3.48 -3.36 -9.67
CA ARG A 72 3.59 -1.94 -10.01
C ARG A 72 5.05 -1.52 -9.99
N THR A 73 5.58 -1.12 -11.13
CA THR A 73 6.85 -0.40 -11.20
C THR A 73 6.62 1.09 -10.96
N ALA A 74 7.50 1.73 -10.20
CA ALA A 74 7.51 3.19 -10.17
C ALA A 74 7.83 3.69 -11.59
N ARG A 75 7.11 4.70 -12.08
CA ARG A 75 7.30 5.22 -13.44
C ARG A 75 8.79 5.53 -13.66
N PRO A 76 9.43 4.98 -14.71
CA PRO A 76 10.80 5.36 -15.06
C PRO A 76 10.83 6.85 -15.38
N SER A 77 11.84 7.59 -14.89
CA SER A 77 11.99 8.99 -15.31
C SER A 77 12.40 9.04 -16.77
N LEU A 78 11.54 9.57 -17.63
CA LEU A 78 11.93 10.11 -18.92
C LEU A 78 12.59 11.47 -18.67
N LEU A 79 13.88 11.46 -18.36
CA LEU A 79 14.72 12.63 -18.63
C LEU A 79 15.52 12.28 -19.88
N SER A 80 14.97 12.74 -21.01
CA SER A 80 15.72 12.89 -22.25
C SER A 80 16.77 13.98 -22.08
N ARG A 81 18.02 13.63 -22.40
CA ARG A 81 19.14 14.45 -22.88
C ARG A 81 19.70 15.53 -21.95
#